data_AF-A0A7S1V5I2-F1
#
_entry.id   AF-A0A7S1V5I2-F1
#
_cell.length_a   1.000
_cell.length_b   1.000
_cell.length_c   1.000
_cell.angle_alpha   90.00
_cell.angle_beta   90.00
_cell.angle_gamma   90.00
#
_symmetry.space_group_name_H-M   'P 1'
#
loop_
_entity.id
_entity.type
_entity.pdbx_description
1 polymer ?
#
loop_
_entity_poly.entity_id
_entity_poly.type
_entity_poly.pdbx_seq_one_letter_code
_entity_poly.pdbx_strand_id
1 'polypeptide(L)'
;EEAGTASDPKALFEDDIKESFAEEFRDRVRAIHENFDKDGDGFLNFDELGALQYVTSSAMLNEDQYVMACKALDCHPNQGISLRALKLTYASAGTSLDE
;
A
#
# COMPACT_ATOMS: atom_id res chain seq x y z
N GLU A 1 31.58 -44.64 -16.36
CA GLU A 1 31.71 -43.18 -16.52
C GLU A 1 30.58 -42.51 -15.76
N GLU A 2 30.94 -41.75 -14.74
CA GLU A 2 30.02 -40.89 -13.99
C GLU A 2 29.81 -39.57 -14.73
N ALA A 3 28.58 -39.05 -14.68
CA ALA A 3 28.32 -37.63 -14.46
C ALA A 3 26.84 -37.45 -14.10
N GLY A 4 26.57 -37.31 -12.80
CA GLY A 4 25.28 -36.87 -12.30
C GLY A 4 24.99 -35.45 -12.76
N THR A 5 23.79 -35.23 -13.29
CA THR A 5 23.25 -33.89 -13.48
C THR A 5 22.95 -33.33 -12.09
N ALA A 6 23.76 -32.36 -11.67
CA ALA A 6 23.56 -31.64 -10.44
C ALA A 6 22.19 -30.95 -10.47
N SER A 7 21.43 -31.12 -9.40
CA SER A 7 20.29 -30.28 -9.08
C SER A 7 20.79 -28.86 -8.83
N ASP A 8 20.28 -27.88 -9.57
CA ASP A 8 20.36 -26.46 -9.23
C ASP A 8 19.06 -26.03 -8.53
N PRO A 9 18.97 -26.05 -7.18
CA PRO A 9 17.77 -25.61 -6.46
C PRO A 9 17.65 -24.08 -6.32
N LYS A 10 18.46 -23.28 -7.02
CA LYS A 10 18.65 -21.84 -6.74
C LYS A 10 17.92 -20.90 -7.72
N ALA A 11 16.85 -21.35 -8.36
CA ALA A 11 16.08 -20.52 -9.31
C ALA A 11 14.55 -20.59 -9.14
N LEU A 12 14.07 -21.25 -8.07
CA LEU A 12 12.63 -21.53 -7.86
C LEU A 12 12.05 -20.92 -6.57
N PHE A 13 12.81 -20.06 -5.87
CA PHE A 13 12.43 -19.60 -4.52
C PHE A 13 12.41 -18.07 -4.34
N GLU A 14 12.51 -17.29 -5.42
CA GLU A 14 12.55 -15.81 -5.35
C GLU A 14 11.30 -15.10 -5.88
N ASP A 15 10.45 -15.77 -6.66
CA ASP A 15 9.18 -15.22 -7.16
C ASP A 15 7.99 -15.49 -6.20
N ASP A 16 7.85 -16.71 -5.68
CA ASP A 16 6.75 -17.09 -4.78
C ASP A 16 6.70 -16.26 -3.48
N ILE A 17 7.87 -15.84 -2.95
CA ILE A 17 7.93 -15.04 -1.72
C ILE A 17 7.46 -13.59 -1.96
N LYS A 18 7.73 -13.02 -3.14
CA LYS A 18 7.29 -11.66 -3.49
C LYS A 18 5.78 -11.60 -3.71
N GLU A 19 5.21 -12.63 -4.33
CA GLU A 19 3.76 -12.72 -4.53
C GLU A 19 3.01 -12.82 -3.20
N SER A 20 3.49 -13.66 -2.28
CA SER A 20 2.88 -13.86 -0.97
C SER A 20 2.95 -12.60 -0.08
N PHE A 21 4.08 -11.87 -0.10
CA PHE A 21 4.22 -10.64 0.68
C PHE A 21 3.34 -9.51 0.11
N ALA A 22 3.24 -9.41 -1.21
CA ALA A 22 2.35 -8.46 -1.87
C ALA A 22 0.86 -8.79 -1.63
N GLU A 23 0.49 -10.05 -1.48
CA GLU A 23 -0.88 -10.46 -1.17
C GLU A 23 -1.26 -10.14 0.28
N GLU A 24 -0.42 -10.50 1.26
CA GLU A 24 -0.62 -10.10 2.67
C GLU A 24 -0.66 -8.58 2.83
N PHE A 25 0.19 -7.86 2.10
CA PHE A 25 0.20 -6.40 2.12
C PHE A 25 -1.08 -5.80 1.55
N ARG A 26 -1.58 -6.36 0.44
CA ARG A 26 -2.85 -5.96 -0.18
C ARG A 26 -4.03 -6.19 0.76
N ASP A 27 -3.98 -7.24 1.57
CA ASP A 27 -5.01 -7.55 2.57
C ASP A 27 -4.97 -6.59 3.75
N ARG A 28 -3.77 -6.31 4.30
CA ARG A 28 -3.60 -5.34 5.40
C ARG A 28 -4.01 -3.93 5.00
N VAL A 29 -3.64 -3.45 3.82
CA VAL A 29 -4.06 -2.12 3.35
C VAL A 29 -5.57 -2.07 3.13
N ARG A 30 -6.19 -3.18 2.71
CA ARG A 30 -7.66 -3.26 2.61
C ARG A 30 -8.30 -3.17 3.99
N ALA A 31 -7.82 -3.94 4.97
CA ALA A 31 -8.35 -3.89 6.33
C ALA A 31 -8.21 -2.50 6.97
N ILE A 32 -7.07 -1.82 6.73
CA ILE A 32 -6.88 -0.43 7.15
C ILE A 32 -7.92 0.45 6.46
N HIS A 33 -8.05 0.36 5.14
CA HIS A 33 -9.03 1.16 4.40
C HIS A 33 -10.44 0.96 4.92
N GLU A 34 -10.92 -0.28 5.07
CA GLU A 34 -12.26 -0.59 5.59
C GLU A 34 -12.48 -0.11 7.03
N ASN A 35 -11.42 0.00 7.84
CA ASN A 35 -11.53 0.51 9.21
C ASN A 35 -11.69 2.04 9.26
N PHE A 36 -11.08 2.75 8.30
CA PHE A 36 -11.10 4.21 8.22
C PHE A 36 -12.20 4.76 7.31
N ASP A 37 -12.61 4.02 6.28
CA ASP A 37 -13.74 4.28 5.40
C ASP A 37 -15.04 4.11 6.19
N LYS A 38 -15.53 5.21 6.76
CA LYS A 38 -16.74 5.25 7.60
C LYS A 38 -18.00 5.28 6.76
N ASP A 39 -17.94 5.94 5.61
CA ASP A 39 -19.10 6.13 4.74
C ASP A 39 -19.35 4.94 3.80
N GLY A 40 -18.38 4.02 3.68
CA GLY A 40 -18.44 2.78 2.91
C GLY A 40 -18.38 3.00 1.39
N ASP A 41 -17.88 4.14 0.93
CA ASP A 41 -17.92 4.51 -0.49
C ASP A 41 -16.71 3.98 -1.29
N GLY A 42 -15.71 3.42 -0.61
CA GLY A 42 -14.50 2.87 -1.21
C GLY A 42 -13.40 3.91 -1.43
N PHE A 43 -13.55 5.10 -0.86
CA PHE A 43 -12.58 6.18 -0.91
C PHE A 43 -12.35 6.76 0.49
N LEU A 44 -11.17 7.32 0.71
CA LEU A 44 -10.86 8.05 1.94
C LEU A 44 -10.93 9.54 1.67
N ASN A 45 -11.97 10.18 2.18
CA ASN A 45 -12.14 11.63 2.11
C ASN A 45 -11.14 12.35 3.03
N PHE A 46 -11.20 13.69 3.07
CA PHE A 46 -10.26 14.50 3.87
C PHE A 46 -10.28 14.14 5.37
N ASP A 47 -11.45 13.91 5.95
CA ASP A 47 -11.61 13.59 7.38
C ASP A 47 -11.07 12.18 7.67
N GLU A 48 -11.44 11.20 6.83
CA GLU A 48 -11.03 9.80 6.98
C GLU A 48 -9.52 9.62 6.77
N LEU A 49 -8.98 10.25 5.74
CA LEU A 49 -7.53 10.25 5.50
C LEU A 49 -6.80 11.02 6.60
N GLY A 50 -7.39 12.11 7.11
CA GLY A 50 -6.86 12.86 8.24
C GLY A 50 -6.77 12.01 9.50
N ALA A 51 -7.82 11.24 9.81
CA ALA A 51 -7.83 10.29 10.91
C ALA A 51 -6.78 9.18 10.71
N LEU A 52 -6.67 8.64 9.50
CA LEU A 52 -5.64 7.65 9.16
C LEU A 52 -4.24 8.22 9.38
N GLN A 53 -3.94 9.39 8.80
CA GLN A 53 -2.66 10.09 8.92
C GLN A 53 -2.32 10.41 10.39
N TYR A 54 -3.33 10.80 11.17
CA TYR A 54 -3.18 11.08 12.59
C TYR A 54 -2.86 9.80 13.38
N VAL A 55 -3.53 8.68 13.09
CA VAL A 55 -3.25 7.41 13.78
C VAL A 55 -1.87 6.86 13.38
N THR A 56 -1.48 6.97 12.11
CA THR A 56 -0.25 6.34 11.60
C THR A 56 1.00 7.18 11.82
N SER A 57 0.89 8.50 11.72
CA SER A 57 2.03 9.42 11.78
C SER A 57 1.90 10.46 12.88
N SER A 58 0.84 10.41 13.69
CA SER A 58 0.56 11.39 14.75
C SER A 58 0.58 12.84 14.26
N ALA A 59 0.28 13.05 12.97
CA ALA A 59 0.33 14.33 12.29
C ALA A 59 -1.07 14.72 11.82
N MET A 60 -1.44 15.99 12.03
CA MET A 60 -2.66 16.54 11.45
C MET A 60 -2.48 16.75 9.94
N LEU A 61 -3.38 16.14 9.17
CA LEU A 61 -3.48 16.39 7.74
C LEU A 61 -4.21 17.72 7.51
N ASN A 62 -3.60 18.62 6.73
CA ASN A 62 -4.21 19.89 6.33
C ASN A 62 -4.67 19.81 4.87
N GLU A 63 -5.57 20.69 4.44
CA GLU A 63 -6.11 20.71 3.08
C GLU A 63 -5.01 20.76 2.01
N ASP A 64 -3.95 21.55 2.20
CA ASP A 64 -2.82 21.60 1.26
C ASP A 64 -2.11 20.25 1.12
N GLN A 65 -1.90 19.53 2.23
CA GLN A 65 -1.29 18.20 2.23
C GLN A 65 -2.19 17.18 1.54
N TYR A 66 -3.50 17.25 1.79
CA TYR A 66 -4.48 16.41 1.13
C TYR A 66 -4.55 16.65 -0.38
N VAL A 67 -4.57 17.93 -0.80
CA VAL A 67 -4.55 18.30 -2.23
C VAL A 67 -3.26 17.84 -2.90
N MET A 68 -2.11 17.95 -2.22
CA MET A 68 -0.84 17.43 -2.73
C MET A 68 -0.86 15.90 -2.86
N ALA A 69 -1.37 15.19 -1.84
CA ALA A 69 -1.53 13.74 -1.90
C ALA A 69 -2.45 13.33 -3.06
N CYS A 70 -3.57 14.03 -3.25
CA CYS A 70 -4.46 13.72 -4.37
C CYS A 70 -3.86 14.03 -5.74
N LYS A 71 -3.08 15.11 -5.86
CA LYS A 71 -2.33 15.37 -7.10
C LYS A 71 -1.28 14.30 -7.38
N ALA A 72 -0.59 13.80 -6.35
CA ALA A 72 0.44 12.77 -6.50
C ALA A 72 -0.16 11.40 -6.87
N LEU A 73 -1.38 11.13 -6.43
CA LEU A 73 -2.06 9.84 -6.58
C LEU A 73 -3.15 9.85 -7.66
N ASP A 74 -3.26 10.94 -8.42
CA ASP A 74 -4.25 11.14 -9.48
C ASP A 74 -5.69 10.94 -8.98
N CYS A 75 -6.03 11.52 -7.81
CA CYS A 75 -7.39 11.50 -7.27
C CYS A 75 -8.05 12.88 -7.21
N HIS A 76 -9.38 12.86 -7.11
CA HIS A 76 -10.20 14.05 -6.96
C HIS A 76 -10.38 14.41 -5.48
N PRO A 77 -10.18 15.68 -5.08
CA PRO A 77 -10.30 16.08 -3.68
C PRO A 77 -11.72 15.92 -3.12
N ASN A 78 -12.76 15.99 -3.96
CA ASN A 78 -14.16 15.76 -3.57
C ASN A 78 -14.55 14.28 -3.48
N GLN A 79 -13.68 13.37 -3.92
CA GLN A 79 -13.94 11.94 -3.91
C GLN A 79 -13.04 11.23 -2.90
N GLY A 80 -11.79 11.66 -2.77
CA GLY A 80 -10.84 11.05 -1.84
C GLY A 80 -9.88 10.07 -2.48
N ILE A 81 -9.04 9.49 -1.63
CA ILE A 81 -8.02 8.54 -2.03
C ILE A 81 -8.67 7.16 -2.14
N SER A 82 -8.64 6.56 -3.33
CA SER A 82 -9.11 5.18 -3.51
C SER A 82 -8.21 4.16 -2.82
N LEU A 83 -8.76 2.99 -2.50
CA LEU A 83 -7.97 1.85 -2.02
C LEU A 83 -6.74 1.54 -2.89
N ARG A 84 -6.84 1.75 -4.22
CA ARG A 84 -5.71 1.53 -5.14
C ARG A 84 -4.59 2.55 -4.91
N ALA A 85 -4.95 3.82 -4.75
CA ALA A 85 -4.00 4.88 -4.46
C ALA A 85 -3.36 4.68 -3.07
N LEU A 86 -4.15 4.31 -2.06
CA LEU A 86 -3.62 3.99 -0.73
C LEU A 86 -2.61 2.82 -0.78
N LYS A 87 -2.93 1.76 -1.52
CA LYS A 87 -2.01 0.64 -1.77
C LYS A 87 -0.72 1.09 -2.42
N LEU A 88 -0.78 2.02 -3.37
CA LEU A 88 0.41 2.54 -4.04
C LEU A 88 1.28 3.35 -3.07
N THR A 89 0.68 4.23 -2.27
CA THR A 89 1.41 5.01 -1.24
C THR A 89 2.11 4.09 -0.25
N TYR A 90 1.38 3.11 0.28
CA TYR A 90 1.92 2.15 1.24
C TYR A 90 2.98 1.24 0.60
N ALA A 91 2.78 0.80 -0.64
CA ALA A 91 3.79 0.01 -1.37
C ALA A 91 5.07 0.83 -1.56
N SER A 92 4.96 2.10 -1.95
CA SER A 92 6.12 2.98 -2.10
C SER A 92 6.80 3.33 -0.77
N ALA A 93 6.04 3.42 0.33
CA ALA A 93 6.58 3.65 1.67
C ALA A 93 7.27 2.40 2.25
N GLY A 94 6.82 1.20 1.86
CA GLY A 94 7.39 -0.09 2.27
C GLY A 94 8.61 -0.53 1.44
N THR A 95 8.89 0.10 0.31
CA THR A 95 10.03 -0.25 -0.56
C THR A 95 11.37 0.36 -0.13
N SER A 96 11.46 1.06 0.99
CA SER A 96 12.75 1.29 1.67
C SER A 96 13.07 0.13 2.61
N LEU A 97 13.19 -1.08 2.05
CA LEU A 97 13.98 -2.14 2.64
C LEU A 97 15.15 -2.33 1.68
N ASP A 98 16.28 -1.73 2.07
CA ASP A 98 17.62 -1.74 1.49
C ASP A 98 17.84 -2.61 0.22
N GLU A 99 18.37 -1.95 -0.82
CA GLU A 99 19.51 -2.49 -1.58
C GLU A 99 20.71 -1.53 -1.45
#